data_AF-A0A5N8UP33-F1
#
_entry.id   AF-A0A5N8UP33-F1
#
_cell.length_a   1.000
_cell.length_b   1.000
_cell.length_c   1.000
_cell.angle_alpha   90.00
_cell.angle_beta   90.00
_cell.angle_gamma   90.00
#
_symmetry.space_group_name_H-M   'P 1'
#
loop_
_entity.id
_entity.type
_entity.pdbx_description
1 polymer ?
#
loop_
_entity_poly.entity_id
_entity_poly.type
_entity_poly.pdbx_seq_one_letter_code
_entity_poly.pdbx_strand_id
1 'polypeptide(L)'
;MATARLDIRLDEEIKAKAEKASALLGLKSLTEYVVRLMDEDATHVIEEHQSIVVQDSVFDAFMAACDKAKAPNQALLEAAKFTDESGIK
;
A
#
# COMPACT_ATOMS: atom_id res chain seq x y z
N MET A 1 -1.71 19.61 -14.51
CA MET A 1 -1.08 20.51 -13.53
C MET A 1 -1.31 19.93 -12.15
N ALA A 2 -0.28 19.82 -11.31
CA ALA A 2 -0.44 19.41 -9.92
C ALA A 2 -1.06 20.57 -9.11
N THR A 3 -2.13 20.31 -8.37
CA THR A 3 -2.86 21.32 -7.59
C THR A 3 -2.71 21.13 -6.07
N ALA A 4 -2.30 19.94 -5.64
CA ALA A 4 -1.99 19.64 -4.24
C ALA A 4 -0.59 20.15 -3.85
N ARG A 5 -0.44 20.56 -2.59
CA ARG A 5 0.80 21.11 -2.05
C ARG A 5 1.25 20.33 -0.82
N LEU A 6 2.55 20.23 -0.65
CA LEU A 6 3.20 19.64 0.51
C LEU A 6 4.23 20.65 1.04
N ASP A 7 4.04 21.13 2.25
CA ASP A 7 4.96 22.04 2.93
C ASP A 7 5.87 21.24 3.87
N ILE A 8 7.18 21.24 3.60
CA ILE A 8 8.18 20.46 4.35
C ILE A 8 9.19 21.40 5.00
N ARG A 9 9.56 21.12 6.25
CA ARG A 9 10.76 21.67 6.89
C ARG A 9 11.86 20.62 6.85
N LEU A 10 13.04 21.01 6.38
CA LEU A 10 14.21 20.16 6.23
C LEU A 10 15.38 20.78 6.97
N ASP A 11 16.17 19.94 7.63
CA ASP A 11 17.50 20.35 8.07
C ASP A 11 18.39 20.64 6.86
N GLU A 12 19.33 21.57 7.04
CA GLU A 12 20.19 22.05 5.95
C GLU A 12 21.01 20.91 5.32
N GLU A 13 21.49 19.97 6.14
CA GLU A 13 22.24 18.81 5.67
C GLU A 13 21.38 17.88 4.78
N ILE A 14 20.13 17.65 5.16
CA ILE A 14 19.19 16.81 4.40
C ILE A 14 18.90 17.48 3.06
N LYS A 15 18.64 18.79 3.08
CA LYS A 15 18.41 19.57 1.86
C LYS A 15 19.62 19.50 0.92
N ALA A 16 20.83 19.73 1.42
CA ALA A 16 22.04 19.70 0.60
C ALA A 16 22.29 18.32 -0.04
N LYS A 17 22.04 17.23 0.72
CA LYS A 17 22.13 15.86 0.18
C LYS A 17 21.12 15.62 -0.94
N ALA A 18 19.88 16.05 -0.76
CA ALA A 18 18.82 15.87 -1.75
C ALA A 18 19.06 16.72 -3.01
N GLU A 19 19.56 17.95 -2.87
CA GLU A 19 19.94 18.81 -4.00
C GLU A 19 21.10 18.20 -4.80
N LYS A 20 22.11 17.67 -4.11
CA LYS A 20 23.22 16.96 -4.76
C LYS A 20 22.72 15.73 -5.51
N ALA A 21 21.85 14.92 -4.91
CA ALA A 21 21.27 13.74 -5.57
C ALA A 21 20.44 14.14 -6.81
N SER A 22 19.59 15.17 -6.69
CA SER A 22 18.83 15.72 -7.81
C SER A 22 19.73 16.15 -8.97
N ALA A 23 20.83 16.85 -8.69
CA ALA A 23 21.78 17.30 -9.70
C ALA A 23 22.51 16.12 -10.38
N LEU A 24 22.94 15.12 -9.61
CA LEU A 24 23.60 13.92 -10.14
C LEU A 24 22.69 13.08 -11.04
N LEU A 25 21.39 13.06 -10.74
CA LEU A 25 20.38 12.38 -11.56
C LEU A 25 19.91 13.20 -12.78
N GLY A 26 20.42 14.43 -12.95
CA GLY A 26 20.02 15.31 -14.04
C GLY A 26 18.59 15.83 -13.96
N LEU A 27 18.00 15.83 -12.75
CA LEU A 27 16.64 16.33 -12.53
C LEU A 27 16.62 17.87 -12.49
N LYS A 28 15.50 18.47 -12.89
CA LYS A 28 15.38 19.92 -13.07
C LYS A 28 15.28 20.68 -11.75
N SER A 29 14.84 20.01 -10.68
CA SER A 29 14.69 20.63 -9.36
C SER A 29 14.64 19.62 -8.22
N LEU A 30 14.92 20.09 -7.01
CA LEU A 30 14.73 19.32 -5.77
C LEU A 30 13.28 18.82 -5.63
N THR A 31 12.30 19.63 -6.06
CA THR A 31 10.87 19.23 -6.01
C THR A 31 10.61 18.01 -6.90
N GLU A 32 11.17 17.96 -8.11
CA GLU A 32 11.03 16.81 -9.00
C GLU A 32 11.63 15.55 -8.38
N TYR A 33 12.80 15.67 -7.74
CA TYR A 33 13.44 14.57 -7.02
C TYR A 33 12.58 14.05 -5.86
N VAL A 34 12.08 14.95 -5.01
CA VAL A 34 11.27 14.57 -3.84
C VAL A 34 9.93 13.96 -4.26
N VAL A 35 9.25 14.52 -5.25
CA VAL A 35 7.98 13.96 -5.75
C VAL A 35 8.19 12.56 -6.32
N ARG A 36 9.27 12.34 -7.09
CA ARG A 36 9.58 11.02 -7.64
C ARG A 36 9.86 9.99 -6.55
N LEU A 37 10.69 10.34 -5.57
CA LEU A 37 10.97 9.46 -4.43
C LEU A 37 9.71 9.12 -3.63
N MET A 38 8.86 10.11 -3.38
CA MET A 38 7.60 9.90 -2.66
C MET A 38 6.66 8.96 -3.41
N ASP A 39 6.56 9.09 -4.74
CA ASP A 39 5.71 8.25 -5.57
C ASP A 39 6.24 6.79 -5.61
N GLU A 40 7.55 6.63 -5.80
CA GLU A 40 8.21 5.32 -5.79
C GLU A 40 8.04 4.60 -4.43
N ASP A 41 8.36 5.29 -3.32
CA ASP A 41 8.27 4.74 -1.97
C ASP A 41 6.82 4.43 -1.57
N ALA A 42 5.89 5.37 -1.82
CA ALA A 42 4.48 5.16 -1.49
C ALA A 42 3.89 3.98 -2.27
N THR A 43 4.26 3.82 -3.55
CA THR A 43 3.84 2.67 -4.35
C THR A 43 4.32 1.37 -3.73
N HIS A 44 5.61 1.29 -3.39
CA HIS A 44 6.19 0.09 -2.77
C HIS A 44 5.55 -0.24 -1.41
N VAL A 45 5.36 0.76 -0.55
CA VAL A 45 4.71 0.57 0.77
C VAL A 45 3.26 0.08 0.61
N ILE A 46 2.51 0.62 -0.34
CA ILE A 46 1.15 0.18 -0.63
C ILE A 46 1.15 -1.27 -1.11
N GLU A 47 2.02 -1.62 -2.05
CA GLU A 47 2.15 -2.99 -2.56
C GLU A 47 2.51 -3.98 -1.45
N GLU A 48 3.46 -3.64 -0.57
CA GLU A 48 3.88 -4.49 0.55
C GLU A 48 2.72 -4.79 1.51
N HIS A 49 1.84 -3.82 1.77
CA HIS A 49 0.74 -3.99 2.72
C HIS A 49 -0.56 -4.52 2.08
N GLN A 50 -0.73 -4.40 0.77
CA GLN A 50 -1.94 -4.84 0.06
C GLN A 50 -1.76 -6.13 -0.73
N SER A 51 -0.53 -6.60 -0.90
CA SER A 51 -0.25 -7.88 -1.53
C SER A 51 0.12 -8.94 -0.50
N ILE A 52 -0.22 -10.18 -0.79
CA ILE A 52 0.24 -11.34 -0.02
C ILE A 52 0.97 -12.25 -1.02
N VAL A 53 2.28 -12.33 -0.90
CA VAL A 53 3.08 -13.30 -1.65
C VAL A 53 3.08 -14.61 -0.88
N VAL A 54 2.58 -15.67 -1.51
CA VAL A 54 2.48 -17.01 -0.91
C VAL A 54 3.33 -18.01 -1.70
N GLN A 55 3.67 -19.13 -1.06
CA GLN A 55 4.29 -20.26 -1.75
C GLN A 55 3.28 -20.92 -2.70
N ASP A 56 3.76 -21.55 -3.79
CA ASP A 56 2.92 -22.24 -4.77
C ASP A 56 1.95 -23.24 -4.14
N SER A 57 2.39 -23.97 -3.12
CA SER A 57 1.55 -24.93 -2.39
C SER A 57 0.37 -24.29 -1.66
N VAL A 58 0.56 -23.08 -1.13
CA VAL A 58 -0.49 -22.29 -0.47
C VAL A 58 -1.42 -21.69 -1.52
N PHE A 59 -0.88 -21.25 -2.65
CA PHE A 59 -1.67 -20.78 -3.78
C PHE A 59 -2.60 -21.88 -4.31
N ASP A 60 -2.09 -23.09 -4.54
CA ASP A 60 -2.89 -24.24 -4.97
C ASP A 60 -3.97 -24.60 -3.95
N ALA A 61 -3.64 -24.59 -2.66
CA ALA A 61 -4.59 -24.84 -1.59
C ALA A 61 -5.70 -23.78 -1.54
N PHE A 62 -5.34 -22.51 -1.73
CA PHE A 62 -6.29 -21.40 -1.81
C PHE A 62 -7.23 -21.56 -3.02
N MET A 63 -6.69 -21.81 -4.21
CA MET A 63 -7.47 -22.01 -5.43
C MET A 63 -8.44 -23.20 -5.29
N ALA A 64 -7.96 -24.33 -4.76
CA ALA A 64 -8.81 -25.48 -4.52
C ALA A 64 -9.92 -25.21 -3.49
N ALA A 65 -9.65 -24.36 -2.49
CA ALA A 65 -10.67 -23.94 -1.51
C ALA A 65 -11.73 -23.02 -2.14
N CYS A 66 -11.34 -22.12 -3.06
CA CYS A 66 -12.27 -21.31 -3.83
C CYS A 66 -13.17 -22.17 -4.73
N ASP A 67 -12.59 -23.09 -5.50
CA ASP A 67 -13.33 -23.94 -6.44
C ASP A 67 -14.29 -24.92 -5.75
N LYS A 68 -13.93 -25.35 -4.53
CA LYS A 68 -14.70 -26.33 -3.74
C LYS A 68 -15.37 -25.69 -2.52
N ALA A 69 -15.65 -24.40 -2.59
CA ALA A 69 -16.23 -23.65 -1.49
C ALA A 69 -17.52 -24.31 -0.99
N LYS A 70 -17.56 -24.63 0.30
CA LYS A 70 -18.74 -25.21 0.98
C LYS A 70 -19.58 -24.13 1.62
N ALA A 71 -20.81 -24.46 1.97
CA ALA A 71 -21.65 -23.61 2.79
C ALA A 71 -20.94 -23.26 4.12
N PRO A 72 -21.06 -22.03 4.63
CA PRO A 72 -20.54 -21.64 5.94
C PRO A 72 -21.08 -22.56 7.04
N ASN A 73 -20.29 -22.77 8.09
CA ASN A 73 -20.75 -23.54 9.24
C ASN A 73 -21.78 -22.73 10.07
N GLN A 74 -22.46 -23.41 10.98
CA GLN A 74 -23.51 -22.80 11.81
C GLN A 74 -23.01 -21.59 12.62
N ALA A 75 -21.78 -21.65 13.16
CA ALA A 75 -21.20 -20.56 13.93
C ALA A 75 -21.01 -19.28 13.09
N LEU A 76 -20.56 -19.41 11.84
CA LEU A 76 -20.43 -18.28 10.91
C LEU A 76 -21.79 -17.70 10.53
N LEU A 77 -22.81 -18.55 10.33
CA LEU A 77 -24.18 -18.10 10.03
C LEU A 77 -24.82 -17.34 11.20
N GLU A 78 -24.60 -17.80 12.44
CA GLU A 78 -25.08 -17.13 13.64
C GLU A 78 -24.37 -15.80 13.86
N ALA A 79 -23.05 -15.74 13.66
CA ALA A 79 -22.28 -14.51 13.74
C ALA A 79 -22.78 -13.46 12.72
N ALA A 80 -23.03 -13.87 11.47
CA ALA A 80 -23.56 -12.97 10.44
C ALA A 80 -24.92 -12.38 10.84
N LYS A 81 -25.86 -13.23 11.32
CA LYS A 81 -27.17 -12.77 11.81
C LYS A 81 -27.04 -11.78 12.97
N PHE A 82 -26.17 -12.07 13.93
CA PHE A 82 -25.93 -11.18 15.06
C PHE A 82 -25.39 -9.81 14.60
N THR A 83 -24.46 -9.78 13.64
CA THR A 83 -23.92 -8.52 13.09
C THR A 83 -25.00 -7.71 12.39
N ASP A 84 -25.84 -8.35 11.56
CA ASP A 84 -26.95 -7.70 10.86
C ASP A 84 -27.95 -7.07 11.84
N GLU A 85 -28.28 -7.79 12.92
CA GLU A 85 -29.19 -7.34 13.98
C GLU A 85 -28.57 -6.23 14.85
N SER A 86 -27.24 -6.23 15.02
CA SER A 86 -26.50 -5.27 15.85
C SER A 86 -26.24 -3.92 15.17
N GLY A 87 -26.51 -3.80 13.86
CA GLY A 87 -26.30 -2.56 13.10
C GLY A 87 -24.83 -2.13 12.95
N ILE A 88 -23.89 -3.04 13.24
CA ILE A 88 -22.45 -2.81 13.05
C ILE A 88 -22.16 -2.99 11.56
N LYS A 89 -21.92 -1.88 10.86
CA LYS A 89 -21.47 -1.86 9.46
C LYS A 89 -19.99 -1.56 9.38
#